data_AF-A0A2G9TA91-F1
#
_entry.id   AF-A0A2G9TA91-F1
#
_cell.length_a   1.000
_cell.length_b   1.000
_cell.length_c   1.000
_cell.angle_alpha   90.00
_cell.angle_beta   90.00
_cell.angle_gamma   90.00
#
_symmetry.space_group_name_H-M   'P 1'
#
loop_
_entity.id
_entity.type
_entity.pdbx_description
1 polymer ?
#
loop_
_entity_poly.entity_id
_entity_poly.type
_entity_poly.pdbx_seq_one_letter_code
_entity_poly.pdbx_strand_id
1 'polypeptide(L)' 'MIGVLTSSMAIVSAGGLLFALGEPFIYQVTVMPFIALAIGVDDVYVMLGAWQDTRRTLAPEKRMALALEEAG' A
#
# COMPACT_ATOMS: atom_id res chain seq x y z
N MET A 1 -2.28 -1.41 11.13
CA MET A 1 -1.44 -2.63 11.28
C MET A 1 -1.49 -3.52 10.05
N ILE A 2 -2.67 -3.97 9.58
CA ILE A 2 -2.75 -4.85 8.39
C ILE A 2 -2.11 -4.20 7.16
N GLY A 3 -2.34 -2.91 6.91
CA GLY A 3 -1.70 -2.18 5.80
C GLY A 3 -0.16 -2.21 5.80
N VAL A 4 0.46 -2.14 6.98
CA VAL A 4 1.92 -2.21 7.12
C VAL A 4 2.43 -3.63 6.76
N LEU A 5 1.68 -4.65 7.18
CA LEU A 5 1.99 -6.05 6.86
C LEU A 5 1.88 -6.30 5.36
N THR A 6 0.80 -5.82 4.73
CA THR A 6 0.59 -5.98 3.28
C THR A 6 1.68 -5.26 2.47
N SER A 7 2.05 -4.03 2.85
CA SER A 7 3.13 -3.28 2.19
C SER A 7 4.48 -3.97 2.36
N SER A 8 4.77 -4.52 3.54
CA SER A 8 5.99 -5.30 3.78
C SER A 8 6.04 -6.57 2.91
N MET A 9 4.93 -7.30 2.81
CA MET A 9 4.83 -8.49 1.96
C MET A 9 5.00 -8.15 0.48
N ALA A 10 4.45 -7.03 0.03
CA ALA A 10 4.62 -6.54 -1.35
C ALA A 10 6.09 -6.25 -1.66
N ILE A 11 6.81 -5.60 -0.75
CA ILE A 11 8.25 -5.31 -0.90
C ILE A 11 9.06 -6.60 -1.00
N VAL A 12 8.81 -7.56 -0.11
CA VAL A 12 9.49 -8.87 -0.14
C VAL A 12 9.17 -9.63 -1.43
N SER A 13 7.92 -9.61 -1.88
CA SER A 13 7.52 -10.28 -3.12
C SER A 13 8.13 -9.63 -4.36
N ALA A 14 8.16 -8.31 -4.45
CA ALA A 14 8.79 -7.57 -5.55
C ALA A 14 10.30 -7.80 -5.57
N GLY A 15 10.97 -7.70 -4.41
CA GLY A 15 12.39 -8.01 -4.29
C GLY A 15 12.70 -9.45 -4.66
N GLY A 16 11.91 -10.41 -4.16
CA GLY A 16 12.05 -11.84 -4.48
C GLY A 16 11.86 -12.14 -5.96
N LEU A 17 10.92 -11.47 -6.62
CA LEU A 17 10.69 -11.58 -8.06
C LEU A 17 11.89 -11.05 -8.86
N LEU A 18 12.43 -9.90 -8.49
CA LEU A 18 13.61 -9.31 -9.14
C LEU A 18 14.85 -10.19 -8.96
N PHE A 19 15.03 -10.79 -7.77
CA PHE A 19 16.07 -11.78 -7.54
C PHE A 19 15.88 -13.05 -8.37
N ALA A 20 14.64 -13.52 -8.54
CA ALA A 20 14.35 -14.68 -9.38
C ALA A 20 14.62 -14.41 -10.87
N LEU A 21 14.51 -13.16 -11.32
CA LEU A 21 14.87 -12.71 -12.67
C LEU A 21 16.38 -12.52 -12.87
N GLY A 22 17.18 -12.67 -11.81
CA GLY A 22 18.65 -12.59 -11.86
C GLY A 22 19.22 -11.17 -11.75
N GLU A 23 18.42 -10.19 -11.31
CA GLU A 23 18.86 -8.79 -11.30
C GLU A 23 19.85 -8.50 -10.15
N PRO A 24 20.98 -7.82 -10.41
CA PRO A 24 22.01 -7.61 -9.41
C PRO A 24 21.58 -6.59 -8.35
N PHE A 25 21.89 -6.90 -7.08
CA PHE A 25 21.60 -6.01 -5.97
C PHE A 25 22.64 -4.89 -5.89
N ILE A 26 22.23 -3.67 -6.24
CA ILE A 26 23.07 -2.46 -6.10
C ILE A 26 22.85 -1.80 -4.73
N TYR A 27 23.84 -1.05 -4.26
CA TYR A 27 23.81 -0.38 -2.95
C TYR A 27 22.57 0.51 -2.74
N GLN A 28 22.03 1.12 -3.81
CA GLN A 28 20.80 1.92 -3.75
C GLN A 28 19.54 1.11 -3.42
N VAL A 29 19.50 -0.21 -3.70
CA VAL A 29 18.32 -1.03 -3.37
C VAL A 29 18.19 -1.25 -1.86
N THR A 30 19.25 -1.03 -1.09
CA THR A 30 19.21 -1.13 0.39
C THR A 30 18.27 -0.10 1.02
N VAL A 31 18.09 1.08 0.41
CA VAL A 31 17.18 2.13 0.91
C VAL A 31 15.75 2.01 0.36
N MET A 32 15.57 1.26 -0.73
CA MET A 32 14.26 1.10 -1.39
C MET A 32 13.15 0.55 -0.48
N PRO A 33 13.37 -0.46 0.38
CA PRO A 33 12.35 -0.98 1.28
C PRO A 33 11.76 0.08 2.21
N PHE A 34 12.58 1.01 2.71
CA PHE A 34 12.10 2.10 3.57
C PHE A 34 11.23 3.09 2.80
N ILE A 35 11.63 3.44 1.58
CA ILE A 35 10.87 4.37 0.72
C ILE A 35 9.55 3.73 0.29
N ALA A 36 9.59 2.48 -0.18
CA ALA A 36 8.40 1.74 -0.60
C ALA A 36 7.42 1.52 0.56
N LEU A 37 7.93 1.26 1.77
CA LEU A 37 7.09 1.13 2.95
C LEU A 37 6.45 2.47 3.32
N ALA A 38 7.19 3.58 3.26
CA ALA A 38 6.66 4.91 3.55
C ALA A 38 5.50 5.28 2.61
N ILE A 39 5.67 5.09 1.30
CA ILE A 39 4.63 5.36 0.29
C ILE A 39 3.43 4.42 0.51
N GLY A 40 3.67 3.11 0.60
CA GLY A 40 2.57 2.15 0.74
C GLY A 40 1.80 2.27 2.06
N VAL A 41 2.39 2.86 3.10
CA VAL A 41 1.68 3.17 4.35
C VAL A 41 0.89 4.47 4.22
N ASP A 42 1.42 5.48 3.53
CA ASP A 42 0.74 6.75 3.26
C ASP A 42 -0.57 6.52 2.47
N ASP A 43 -0.52 5.74 1.40
CA ASP A 43 -1.69 5.40 0.57
C ASP A 43 -2.80 4.71 1.38
N VAL A 44 -2.42 3.81 2.29
CA VAL A 44 -3.39 3.14 3.18
C VAL A 44 -4.03 4.13 4.14
N TYR A 45 -3.28 5.12 4.63
CA TYR A 45 -3.85 6.15 5.50
C TYR A 45 -4.76 7.11 4.75
N VAL A 46 -4.42 7.52 3.52
CA VAL A 46 -5.30 8.33 2.67
C VAL A 46 -6.62 7.60 2.44
N MET A 47 -6.57 6.32 2.06
CA MET A 47 -7.77 5.51 1.82
C MET A 47 -8.59 5.24 3.09
N LEU A 48 -7.95 5.07 4.24
CA LEU A 48 -8.64 4.99 5.53
C LEU A 48 -9.30 6.32 5.92
N GLY A 49 -8.66 7.45 5.60
CA GLY A 49 -9.21 8.78 5.78
C GLY A 49 -10.50 8.98 4.99
N ALA A 50 -10.47 8.70 3.68
CA ALA A 50 -11.65 8.75 2.82
C ALA A 50 -12.76 7.81 3.34
N TRP A 51 -12.41 6.58 3.74
CA TRP A 51 -13.38 5.65 4.33
C TRP A 51 -14.04 6.17 5.62
N GLN A 52 -13.28 6.88 6.46
CA GLN A 52 -13.80 7.48 7.70
C GLN A 52 -14.73 8.67 7.44
N ASP A 53 -14.49 9.41 6.36
CA ASP A 53 -15.33 10.55 5.96
C ASP A 53 -16.66 10.10 5.33
N THR A 54 -16.72 8.88 4.76
CA THR A 54 -17.97 8.31 4.25
C THR A 54 -19.05 8.13 5.35
N ARG A 55 -20.31 8.45 5.00
CA ARG A 55 -21.46 8.28 5.92
C ARG A 55 -21.63 6.82 6.36
N ARG A 56 -21.58 6.59 7.67
CA ARG A 56 -21.72 5.25 8.30
C ARG A 56 -23.08 4.57 8.09
N THR A 57 -24.09 5.31 7.65
CA THR A 57 -25.44 4.81 7.36
C THR A 57 -25.58 4.19 5.97
N LEU A 58 -24.58 4.38 5.09
CA LEU A 58 -24.57 3.78 3.77
C LEU A 58 -24.14 2.31 3.83
N ALA A 59 -24.65 1.51 2.90
CA ALA A 59 -24.24 0.13 2.73
C ALA A 59 -22.71 0.03 2.46
N PRO A 60 -22.03 -1.03 2.93
CA PRO A 60 -20.58 -1.16 2.82
C PRO A 60 -20.05 -1.01 1.38
N GLU A 61 -20.80 -1.51 0.40
CA GLU A 61 -20.43 -1.45 -1.02
C GLU A 61 -20.41 0.01 -1.52
N LYS A 62 -21.41 0.80 -1.13
CA LYS A 62 -21.49 2.22 -1.48
C LYS A 62 -20.40 3.05 -0.80
N ARG A 63 -20.05 2.71 0.45
CA ARG A 63 -18.96 3.35 1.17
C ARG A 63 -17.61 3.06 0.53
N MET A 64 -17.41 1.85 0.02
CA MET A 64 -16.18 1.46 -0.64
C MET A 64 -16.03 2.17 -1.97
N ALA A 65 -17.11 2.27 -2.75
CA ALA A 65 -17.11 3.02 -4.00
C ALA A 65 -16.76 4.52 -3.79
N LEU A 66 -17.38 5.16 -2.79
CA LEU A 66 -17.12 6.57 -2.47
C LEU A 66 -15.69 6.80 -1.95
N ALA A 67 -15.22 5.94 -1.05
CA ALA A 67 -13.86 6.05 -0.54
C ALA A 67 -12.81 5.85 -1.65
N LEU A 68 -13.09 4.98 -2.62
CA LEU A 68 -12.23 4.77 -3.79
C LEU A 68 -12.31 5.92 -4.80
N GLU A 69 -13.46 6.58 -4.92
CA GLU A 69 -13.65 7.77 -5.75
C GLU A 69 -12.92 9.00 -5.17
N GLU A 70 -12.88 9.13 -3.84
CA GLU A 70 -12.20 10.24 -3.16
C GLU A 70 -10.68 10.05 -2.99
N ALA A 71 -10.22 8.80 -2.85
CA ALA A 71 -8.81 8.48 -2.58
C ALA A 71 -8.03 7.88 -3.76
N GLY A 72 -8.70 7.52 -4.86
CA GLY A 72 -8.09 6.96 -6.08
C GLY A 72 -7.73 8.01 -7.11
#